data_AF-A0A7Z1R483-F1
#
_entry.id   AF-A0A7Z1R483-F1
#
_cell.length_a   1.000
_cell.length_b   1.000
_cell.length_c   1.000
_cell.angle_alpha   90.00
_cell.angle_beta   90.00
_cell.angle_gamma   90.00
#
_symmetry.space_group_name_H-M   'P 1'
#
loop_
_entity.id
_entity.type
_entity.pdbx_description
1 polymer ?
#
loop_
_entity_poly.entity_id
_entity_poly.type
_entity_poly.pdbx_seq_one_letter_code
_entity_poly.pdbx_strand_id
1 'polypeptide(L)'
;MIISKHRAFLLLTAVEVAVVIALVVRARGVAADLAVTDILAKRAVAARLGLTDLAIWTEARYTRHPSQTDLFSPFQDFPSSLEHFPAGSVVGVPDLTGFRQPAEP
;
A
#
# COMPACT_ATOMS: atom_id res chain seq x y z
N MET A 1 34.46 -18.39 -21.38
CA MET A 1 34.88 -17.12 -20.76
C MET A 1 34.24 -17.04 -19.39
N ILE A 2 35.00 -17.17 -18.30
CA ILE A 2 34.46 -17.12 -16.94
C ILE A 2 34.15 -15.64 -16.64
N ILE A 3 32.87 -15.30 -16.44
CA ILE A 3 32.47 -13.95 -16.02
C ILE A 3 33.14 -13.64 -14.69
N SER A 4 33.77 -12.46 -14.58
CA SER A 4 34.35 -12.02 -13.31
C SER A 4 33.24 -11.78 -12.28
N LYS A 5 33.51 -12.11 -11.01
CA LYS A 5 32.51 -11.99 -9.92
C LYS A 5 31.90 -10.59 -9.82
N HIS A 6 32.71 -9.54 -10.01
CA HIS A 6 32.21 -8.16 -10.01
C HIS A 6 31.32 -7.84 -11.22
N ARG A 7 31.59 -8.41 -12.39
CA ARG A 7 30.71 -8.25 -13.58
C ARG A 7 29.38 -8.97 -13.36
N ALA A 8 29.39 -10.17 -12.78
CA ALA A 8 28.17 -10.87 -12.42
C ALA A 8 27.32 -10.06 -11.42
N PHE A 9 27.96 -9.52 -10.38
CA PHE A 9 27.29 -8.68 -9.37
C PHE A 9 26.67 -7.43 -10.01
N LEU A 10 27.44 -6.67 -10.81
CA LEU A 10 26.94 -5.46 -11.47
C LEU A 10 25.79 -5.76 -12.44
N LEU A 11 25.86 -6.88 -13.18
CA LEU A 11 24.78 -7.31 -14.06
C LEU A 11 23.51 -7.66 -13.27
N LEU A 12 23.64 -8.40 -12.17
CA LEU A 12 22.50 -8.75 -11.32
C LEU A 12 21.84 -7.49 -10.76
N THR A 13 22.61 -6.57 -10.17
CA THR A 13 22.08 -5.32 -9.63
C THR A 13 21.41 -4.46 -10.72
N ALA A 14 22.00 -4.39 -11.92
CA ALA A 14 21.38 -3.67 -13.03
C ALA A 14 20.04 -4.29 -13.46
N VAL A 15 19.94 -5.62 -13.47
CA VAL A 15 18.70 -6.34 -13.76
C VAL A 15 17.65 -6.08 -12.68
N GLU A 16 18.02 -6.15 -11.39
CA GLU A 16 17.10 -5.86 -10.28
C GLU A 16 16.56 -4.42 -10.35
N VAL A 17 17.43 -3.44 -10.60
CA VAL A 17 17.02 -2.04 -10.77
C VAL A 17 16.09 -1.87 -11.96
N ALA A 18 16.39 -2.51 -13.09
CA ALA A 18 15.53 -2.46 -14.27
C ALA A 18 14.15 -3.08 -14.00
N VAL A 19 14.10 -4.19 -13.27
CA VAL A 19 12.85 -4.84 -12.84
C VAL A 19 12.04 -3.90 -11.94
N VAL A 20 12.67 -3.28 -10.93
CA VAL A 20 11.98 -2.33 -10.04
C VAL A 20 11.43 -1.14 -10.82
N ILE A 21 12.21 -0.57 -11.75
CA ILE A 21 11.76 0.54 -12.60
C ILE A 21 10.55 0.10 -13.45
N ALA A 22 10.61 -1.08 -14.08
CA ALA A 22 9.51 -1.60 -14.89
C ALA A 22 8.24 -1.82 -14.05
N LEU A 23 8.37 -2.36 -12.83
CA LEU A 23 7.27 -2.53 -11.89
C LEU A 23 6.64 -1.19 -11.49
N VAL A 24 7.44 -0.17 -11.19
CA VAL A 24 6.95 1.17 -10.83
C VAL A 24 6.23 1.80 -12.01
N VAL A 25 6.79 1.75 -13.22
CA VAL A 25 6.14 2.29 -14.43
C VAL A 25 4.81 1.57 -14.69
N ARG A 26 4.78 0.24 -14.60
CA ARG A 26 3.55 -0.55 -14.77
C ARG A 26 2.51 -0.21 -13.71
N ALA A 27 2.91 -0.10 -12.44
CA ALA A 27 2.01 0.25 -11.35
C ALA A 27 1.39 1.63 -11.55
N ARG A 28 2.17 2.61 -12.01
CA ARG A 28 1.65 3.96 -12.33
C ARG A 28 0.66 3.94 -13.49
N GLY A 29 0.94 3.17 -14.55
CA GLY A 29 0.01 3.01 -15.67
C GLY A 29 -1.30 2.34 -15.26
N VAL A 30 -1.22 1.23 -14.51
CA VAL A 30 -2.41 0.51 -14.01
C VAL A 30 -3.20 1.37 -13.01
N ALA A 31 -2.53 2.13 -12.15
CA ALA A 31 -3.21 3.04 -11.22
C ALA A 31 -3.97 4.15 -11.95
N ALA A 32 -3.44 4.69 -13.05
CA ALA A 32 -4.13 5.69 -13.86
C ALA A 32 -5.40 5.11 -14.52
N ASP A 33 -5.33 3.87 -15.02
CA ASP A 33 -6.48 3.19 -15.64
C ASP A 33 -7.56 2.81 -14.62
N LEU A 34 -7.16 2.28 -13.45
CA LEU A 34 -8.09 1.90 -12.38
C LEU A 34 -8.75 3.10 -11.70
N ALA A 35 -8.04 4.22 -11.57
CA ALA A 35 -8.52 5.38 -10.82
C ALA A 35 -9.78 6.03 -11.41
N VAL A 36 -9.96 5.95 -12.74
CA VAL A 36 -11.03 6.70 -13.42
C VAL A 36 -12.33 5.89 -13.50
N THR A 37 -12.27 4.61 -13.83
CA THR A 37 -13.49 3.81 -14.11
C THR A 37 -13.91 2.93 -12.94
N ASP A 38 -12.95 2.36 -12.23
CA ASP A 38 -13.22 1.30 -11.24
C ASP A 38 -13.62 1.88 -9.87
N ILE A 39 -13.05 3.02 -9.48
CA ILE A 39 -13.34 3.67 -8.19
C ILE A 39 -14.82 4.10 -8.10
N LEU A 40 -15.38 4.67 -9.17
CA LEU A 40 -16.77 5.13 -9.17
C LEU A 40 -17.76 3.96 -9.09
N ALA A 41 -17.52 2.89 -9.86
CA ALA A 41 -18.33 1.68 -9.82
C ALA A 41 -18.28 1.01 -8.43
N LYS A 42 -17.09 0.91 -7.86
CA LYS A 42 -16.87 0.39 -6.50
C LYS A 42 -17.60 1.23 -5.44
N ARG A 43 -17.57 2.56 -5.53
CA ARG A 43 -18.31 3.46 -4.62
C ARG A 43 -19.82 3.26 -4.72
N ALA A 44 -20.34 3.05 -5.93
CA ALA A 44 -21.76 2.76 -6.13
C ALA A 44 -22.17 1.44 -5.45
N VAL A 45 -21.32 0.40 -5.50
CA VAL A 45 -21.54 -0.86 -4.79
C VAL A 45 -21.55 -0.65 -3.28
N ALA A 46 -20.57 0.08 -2.73
CA ALA A 46 -20.52 0.38 -1.29
C ALA A 46 -21.79 1.11 -0.82
N ALA A 47 -22.23 2.14 -1.57
CA ALA A 47 -23.46 2.86 -1.29
C ALA A 47 -24.70 1.95 -1.36
N ARG A 48 -24.78 1.06 -2.35
CA ARG A 48 -25.90 0.11 -2.50
C ARG A 48 -26.02 -0.86 -1.33
N LEU A 49 -24.89 -1.24 -0.74
CA LEU A 49 -24.80 -2.15 0.39
C LEU A 49 -24.89 -1.43 1.76
N GLY A 50 -24.96 -0.09 1.78
CA GLY A 50 -24.95 0.68 3.02
C GLY A 50 -23.60 0.64 3.74
N LEU A 51 -22.52 0.36 3.03
CA LEU A 51 -21.17 0.38 3.56
C LEU A 51 -20.65 1.83 3.58
N THR A 52 -19.90 2.17 4.62
CA THR A 52 -19.30 3.50 4.76
C THR A 52 -18.20 3.75 3.73
N ASP A 53 -17.44 2.72 3.35
CA ASP A 53 -16.48 2.74 2.24
C ASP A 53 -16.21 1.31 1.72
N LEU A 54 -15.44 1.20 0.65
CA LEU A 54 -14.87 -0.05 0.14
C LEU A 54 -13.79 -0.56 1.10
N ALA A 55 -14.04 -1.71 1.72
CA ALA A 55 -12.98 -2.45 2.37
C ALA A 55 -12.01 -2.97 1.31
N ILE A 56 -10.79 -2.44 1.27
CA ILE A 56 -9.72 -2.90 0.37
C ILE A 56 -9.23 -4.30 0.81
N TRP A 57 -9.48 -4.68 2.06
CA TRP A 57 -9.15 -5.99 2.63
C TRP A 57 -10.25 -6.54 3.54
N THR A 58 -10.36 -7.87 3.59
CA THR A 58 -11.32 -8.61 4.43
C THR A 58 -10.77 -8.95 5.81
N GLU A 59 -9.57 -8.47 6.15
CA GLU A 59 -8.82 -8.84 7.35
C GLU A 59 -9.26 -8.03 8.57
N ALA A 60 -9.51 -8.69 9.72
CA ALA A 60 -10.22 -8.10 10.86
C ALA A 60 -9.65 -6.77 11.37
N ARG A 61 -8.33 -6.54 11.31
CA ARG A 61 -7.70 -5.26 11.72
C ARG A 61 -7.92 -4.11 10.71
N TYR A 62 -8.06 -4.43 9.43
CA TYR A 62 -8.24 -3.47 8.32
C TYR A 62 -9.65 -3.51 7.70
N THR A 63 -10.55 -4.35 8.20
CA THR A 63 -11.98 -4.38 7.82
C THR A 63 -12.70 -3.09 8.20
N ARG A 64 -12.15 -2.32 9.15
CA ARG A 64 -12.57 -0.95 9.39
C ARG A 64 -11.70 -0.07 8.51
N HIS A 65 -12.36 0.83 7.77
CA HIS A 65 -11.74 1.78 6.85
C HIS A 65 -10.44 2.35 7.47
N PRO A 66 -9.31 2.43 6.74
CA PRO A 66 -8.08 3.03 7.26
C PRO A 66 -8.22 4.44 7.83
N SER A 67 -9.30 5.17 7.51
CA SER A 67 -9.66 6.46 8.10
C SER A 67 -10.36 6.36 9.47
N GLN A 68 -10.87 5.18 9.81
CA GLN A 68 -11.58 4.84 11.05
C GLN A 68 -10.78 3.88 11.95
N THR A 69 -9.70 3.28 11.46
CA THR A 69 -8.72 2.62 12.32
C THR A 69 -7.98 3.68 13.12
N ASP A 70 -7.73 3.44 14.41
CA ASP A 70 -6.86 4.33 15.17
C ASP A 70 -5.45 4.38 14.55
N LEU A 71 -4.70 5.46 14.81
CA LEU A 71 -3.32 5.62 14.33
C LEU A 71 -2.37 4.55 14.89
N PHE A 72 -2.80 3.78 15.89
CA PHE A 72 -2.03 2.72 16.53
C PHE A 72 -2.31 1.35 15.93
N SER A 73 -3.31 1.20 15.05
CA SER A 73 -3.72 -0.06 14.45
C SER A 73 -2.70 -0.56 13.41
N PRO A 74 -2.11 0.31 12.57
CA PRO A 74 -0.93 -0.06 11.79
C PRO A 74 0.25 -0.32 12.74
N PHE A 75 0.97 -1.43 12.53
CA PHE A 75 2.21 -1.77 13.24
C PHE A 75 2.07 -2.10 14.74
N GLN A 76 0.93 -2.66 15.18
CA GLN A 76 0.80 -3.21 16.55
C GLN A 76 1.70 -4.43 16.80
N ASP A 77 2.21 -5.04 15.73
CA ASP A 77 3.13 -6.17 15.82
C ASP A 77 4.59 -5.68 15.80
N PHE A 78 5.52 -6.48 16.34
CA PHE A 78 6.94 -6.10 16.41
C PHE A 78 7.55 -5.88 15.01
N PRO A 79 8.60 -5.04 14.88
CA PRO A 79 9.37 -4.94 13.64
C PRO A 79 9.78 -6.33 13.16
N SER A 80 9.55 -6.65 11.88
CA SER A 80 9.82 -7.97 11.25
C SER A 80 9.01 -9.17 11.76
N SER A 81 7.95 -8.94 12.54
CA SER A 81 7.01 -10.00 12.90
C SER A 81 6.35 -10.61 11.66
N LEU A 82 6.17 -11.93 11.69
CA LEU A 82 5.35 -12.63 10.71
C LEU A 82 3.89 -12.38 11.09
N GLU A 83 3.30 -11.42 10.42
CA GLU A 83 1.94 -10.99 10.70
C GLU A 83 0.94 -11.77 9.82
N HIS A 84 -0.22 -12.10 10.40
CA HIS A 84 -1.23 -12.94 9.74
C HIS A 84 -1.99 -12.20 8.62
N PHE A 85 -1.81 -10.89 8.50
CA PHE A 85 -2.66 -9.96 7.78
C PHE A 85 -1.85 -9.04 6.83
N PRO A 86 -1.30 -9.58 5.71
CA PRO A 86 -0.34 -8.92 4.80
C PRO A 86 -0.67 -7.48 4.38
N ALA A 87 -1.92 -7.03 4.55
CA ALA A 87 -2.33 -5.64 4.41
C ALA A 87 -1.43 -4.67 5.20
N GLY A 88 -0.89 -5.06 6.36
CA GLY A 88 0.01 -4.21 7.15
C GLY A 88 1.29 -3.80 6.42
N SER A 89 1.75 -4.59 5.44
CA SER A 89 2.92 -4.28 4.60
C SER A 89 2.63 -3.34 3.43
N VAL A 90 1.35 -3.16 3.07
CA VAL A 90 0.92 -2.40 1.88
C VAL A 90 0.33 -1.03 2.26
N VAL A 91 -0.21 -0.90 3.46
CA VAL A 91 -0.75 0.38 3.96
C VAL A 91 0.41 1.34 4.26
N GLY A 92 0.50 2.40 3.48
CA GLY A 92 1.45 3.49 3.71
C GLY A 92 1.11 4.30 4.96
N VAL A 93 2.08 5.08 5.44
CA VAL A 93 1.88 6.01 6.56
C VAL A 93 0.72 6.96 6.23
N PRO A 94 -0.27 7.13 7.12
CA PRO A 94 -1.37 8.07 6.90
C PRO A 94 -0.84 9.49 6.73
N ASP A 95 -1.52 10.31 5.92
CA ASP A 95 -1.20 11.73 5.80
C ASP A 95 -1.55 12.45 7.12
N LEU A 96 -0.52 12.84 7.86
CA LEU A 96 -0.66 13.53 9.15
C LEU A 96 -0.70 15.06 9.02
N THR A 97 -0.64 15.62 7.81
CA THR A 97 -0.59 17.09 7.62
C THR A 97 -1.82 17.81 8.17
N GLY A 98 -2.99 17.14 8.19
CA GLY A 98 -4.22 17.64 8.80
C GLY A 98 -4.35 17.37 10.31
N PHE A 99 -3.47 16.55 10.90
CA PHE A 99 -3.50 16.15 12.32
C PHE A 99 -2.81 17.16 13.24
N ARG A 100 -2.92 18.46 12.96
CA ARG A 100 -2.51 19.50 13.92
C ARG A 100 -3.56 19.54 15.02
N GLN A 101 -3.27 18.92 16.16
CA GLN A 101 -4.01 19.16 17.40
C GLN A 101 -4.00 20.67 17.64
N PRO A 102 -5.15 21.34 17.80
CA PRO A 102 -5.16 22.74 18.21
C PRO A 102 -4.35 22.83 19.50
N ALA A 103 -3.28 23.61 19.48
CA ALA A 103 -2.59 23.98 20.70
C ALA A 103 -3.51 24.95 21.44
N GLU A 104 -4.37 24.41 22.30
CA GLU A 104 -5.10 25.23 23.28
C GLU A 104 -4.24 25.41 24.54
N PRO A 105 -4.04 26.65 25.01
CA PRO A 105 -4.01 26.96 26.43
C PRO A 105 -5.42 27.04 27.02
#